data_AF-A0A256YF97-F1
#
_entry.id   AF-A0A256YF97-F1
#
_cell.length_a   1.000
_cell.length_b   1.000
_cell.length_c   1.000
_cell.angle_alpha   90.00
_cell.angle_beta   90.00
_cell.angle_gamma   90.00
#
_symmetry.space_group_name_H-M   'P 1'
#
loop_
_entity.id
_entity.type
_entity.pdbx_description
1 polymer ?
#
loop_
_entity_poly.entity_id
_entity_poly.type
_entity_poly.pdbx_seq_one_letter_code
_entity_poly.pdbx_strand_id
1 'polypeptide(L)'
;MNHGFPYLRFDVYECSGDEEFLFGSIYASTIRCRRLVVVGRLFVNGLLVADRLVLIGGGRIGVLTCNEAIIITYSKPLIIGGIYCSKVYLDGSVKPVVVDTCRVGEICARNTLFNELYSRRVIFNEKCGVKRFGGCRTVVFNDPHVWFEEWSDGVDEIIYNYNVSC
;
A
#
# COMPACT_ATOMS: atom_id res chain seq x y z
N MET A 1 20.46 0.61 26.64
CA MET A 1 19.21 1.30 27.04
C MET A 1 18.11 0.82 26.10
N ASN A 2 17.12 0.08 26.61
CA ASN A 2 15.96 -0.34 25.83
C ASN A 2 14.99 0.84 25.71
N HIS A 3 15.08 1.61 24.64
CA HIS A 3 14.02 2.54 24.27
C HIS A 3 12.85 1.72 23.72
N GLY A 4 11.96 1.27 24.61
CA GLY A 4 10.70 0.66 24.21
C GLY A 4 9.90 1.69 23.40
N PHE A 5 9.69 1.42 22.11
CA PHE A 5 8.76 2.21 21.30
C PHE A 5 7.38 2.20 21.97
N PRO A 6 6.63 3.32 21.94
CA PRO A 6 5.30 3.39 22.54
C PRO A 6 4.41 2.27 22.03
N TYR A 7 3.61 1.68 22.93
CA TYR A 7 2.61 0.67 22.61
C TYR A 7 1.23 1.27 22.86
N LEU A 8 0.42 1.37 21.81
CA LEU A 8 -0.93 1.94 21.89
C LEU A 8 -1.95 0.90 21.41
N ARG A 9 -3.02 0.71 22.18
CA ARG A 9 -4.09 -0.24 21.86
C ARG A 9 -5.45 0.42 22.02
N PHE A 10 -6.26 0.32 20.99
CA PHE A 10 -7.62 0.86 20.91
C PHE A 10 -8.55 -0.21 20.35
N ASP A 11 -9.85 -0.12 20.65
CA ASP A 11 -10.83 -0.77 19.79
C ASP A 11 -11.11 0.13 18.59
N VAL A 12 -11.54 1.36 18.85
CA VAL A 12 -11.72 2.40 17.85
C VAL A 12 -10.82 3.58 18.21
N TYR A 13 -10.06 4.07 17.24
CA TYR A 13 -9.28 5.30 17.35
C TYR A 13 -9.79 6.32 16.35
N GLU A 14 -10.32 7.44 16.85
CA GLU A 14 -10.71 8.58 16.03
C GLU A 14 -9.73 9.73 16.27
N CYS A 15 -9.17 10.28 15.18
CA CYS A 15 -8.26 11.41 15.27
C CYS A 15 -8.97 12.63 15.87
N SER A 16 -8.27 13.34 16.76
CA SER A 16 -8.83 14.49 17.49
C SER A 16 -8.88 15.78 16.65
N GLY A 17 -8.09 15.84 15.58
CA GLY A 17 -8.00 16.98 14.66
C GLY A 17 -7.84 16.58 13.19
N ASP A 18 -7.49 17.55 12.35
CA ASP A 18 -7.30 17.35 10.91
C ASP A 18 -6.08 16.49 10.56
N GLU A 19 -5.08 16.44 11.43
CA GLU A 19 -3.86 15.65 11.26
C GLU A 19 -3.40 15.08 12.61
N GLU A 20 -2.98 13.83 12.60
CA GLU A 20 -2.50 13.12 13.78
C GLU A 20 -1.25 12.32 13.46
N PHE A 21 -0.30 12.32 14.40
CA PHE A 21 0.98 11.65 14.28
C PHE A 21 1.10 10.56 15.34
N LEU A 22 1.15 9.30 14.90
CA LEU A 22 1.31 8.15 15.77
C LEU A 22 2.71 7.54 15.62
N PHE A 23 3.37 7.32 16.74
CA PHE A 23 4.70 6.71 16.80
C PHE A 23 4.67 5.41 17.60
N GLY A 24 5.38 4.40 17.13
CA GLY A 24 5.54 3.13 17.84
C GLY A 24 4.66 2.01 17.30
N SER A 25 4.15 1.16 18.18
CA SER A 25 3.33 -0.01 17.82
C SER A 25 1.86 0.25 18.16
N ILE A 26 1.06 0.46 17.12
CA ILE A 26 -0.35 0.84 17.20
C ILE A 26 -1.20 -0.38 16.87
N TYR A 27 -2.12 -0.72 17.77
CA TYR A 27 -3.09 -1.80 17.60
C TYR A 27 -4.49 -1.20 17.69
N ALA A 28 -5.30 -1.40 16.66
CA ALA A 28 -6.68 -0.95 16.63
C ALA A 28 -7.58 -1.96 15.92
N SER A 29 -8.87 -2.00 16.25
CA SER A 29 -9.85 -2.68 15.41
C SER A 29 -10.24 -1.77 14.24
N THR A 30 -10.48 -0.49 14.53
CA THR A 30 -10.81 0.54 13.54
C THR A 30 -10.06 1.84 13.81
N ILE A 31 -9.62 2.52 12.74
CA ILE A 31 -9.06 3.87 12.79
C ILE A 31 -9.83 4.77 11.83
N ARG A 32 -10.20 5.97 12.28
CA ARG A 32 -10.82 7.01 11.45
C ARG A 32 -10.10 8.33 11.64
N CYS A 33 -9.54 8.86 10.56
CA CYS A 33 -8.79 10.10 10.59
C CYS A 33 -9.05 10.91 9.32
N ARG A 34 -8.69 12.19 9.34
CA ARG A 34 -8.60 12.96 8.10
C ARG A 34 -7.24 12.77 7.47
N ARG A 35 -6.18 13.15 8.19
CA ARG A 35 -4.78 12.87 7.82
C ARG A 35 -4.13 12.09 8.95
N LEU A 36 -3.53 10.96 8.60
CA LEU A 36 -2.84 10.10 9.55
C LEU A 36 -1.41 9.87 9.09
N VAL A 37 -0.47 10.17 9.97
CA VAL A 37 0.94 9.81 9.80
C VAL A 37 1.31 8.79 10.87
N VAL A 38 1.80 7.63 10.45
CA VAL A 38 2.25 6.58 11.36
C VAL A 38 3.70 6.23 11.08
N VAL A 39 4.54 6.29 12.11
CA VAL A 39 5.92 5.82 12.07
C VAL A 39 6.07 4.66 13.05
N GLY A 40 6.23 3.45 12.52
CA GLY A 40 6.39 2.24 13.31
C GLY A 40 5.51 1.09 12.83
N ARG A 41 4.90 0.36 13.77
CA ARG A 41 4.07 -0.81 13.46
C ARG A 41 2.60 -0.46 13.57
N LEU A 42 1.84 -0.75 12.52
CA LEU A 42 0.41 -0.51 12.48
C LEU A 42 -0.33 -1.84 12.31
N PHE A 43 -1.16 -2.18 13.28
CA PHE A 43 -2.00 -3.38 13.30
C PHE A 43 -3.46 -2.96 13.41
N VAL A 44 -4.14 -2.89 12.27
CA VAL A 44 -5.57 -2.62 12.18
C VAL A 44 -6.27 -3.89 11.71
N ASN A 45 -7.00 -4.58 12.59
CA ASN A 45 -7.62 -5.85 12.23
C ASN A 45 -8.88 -5.69 11.37
N GLY A 46 -9.57 -4.55 11.50
CA GLY A 46 -10.77 -4.20 10.73
C GLY A 46 -10.46 -3.14 9.67
N LEU A 47 -10.87 -1.90 9.93
CA LEU A 47 -10.94 -0.83 8.92
C LEU A 47 -10.11 0.39 9.30
N LEU A 48 -9.28 0.88 8.37
CA LEU A 48 -8.61 2.17 8.45
C LEU A 48 -9.20 3.10 7.38
N VAL A 49 -9.87 4.16 7.82
CA VAL A 49 -10.42 5.22 6.98
C VAL A 49 -9.61 6.49 7.16
N ALA A 50 -9.03 7.04 6.09
CA ALA A 50 -8.39 8.35 6.11
C ALA A 50 -8.47 9.07 4.77
N ASP A 51 -8.60 10.41 4.72
CA ASP A 51 -8.42 11.12 3.45
C ASP A 51 -6.98 10.93 2.95
N ARG A 52 -6.01 11.08 3.86
CA ARG A 52 -4.60 10.86 3.59
C ARG A 52 -3.94 9.98 4.64
N LEU A 53 -3.21 8.97 4.18
CA LEU A 53 -2.36 8.13 5.02
C LEU A 53 -0.89 8.25 4.60
N VAL A 54 -0.01 8.46 5.56
CA VAL A 54 1.42 8.20 5.42
C VAL A 54 1.81 7.16 6.44
N LEU A 55 2.27 5.98 5.99
CA LEU A 55 2.74 4.92 6.86
C LEU A 55 4.20 4.62 6.54
N ILE A 56 5.08 4.81 7.52
CA ILE A 56 6.49 4.45 7.44
C ILE A 56 6.74 3.33 8.46
N GLY A 57 6.84 2.08 7.99
CA GLY A 57 7.13 0.94 8.84
C GLY A 57 6.53 -0.38 8.37
N GLY A 58 5.70 -1.04 9.17
CA GLY A 58 5.16 -2.36 8.81
C GLY A 58 3.98 -2.78 9.67
N GLY A 59 3.51 -4.01 9.51
CA GLY A 59 2.40 -4.56 10.31
C GLY A 59 1.31 -5.21 9.46
N ARG A 60 0.06 -5.01 9.85
CA ARG A 60 -1.10 -5.60 9.18
C ARG A 60 -2.27 -4.63 9.18
N ILE A 61 -2.94 -4.47 8.04
CA ILE A 61 -4.19 -3.72 7.92
C ILE A 61 -5.23 -4.65 7.27
N GLY A 62 -6.40 -4.79 7.88
CA GLY A 62 -7.52 -5.55 7.32
C GLY A 62 -7.99 -4.91 6.02
N VAL A 63 -8.58 -3.72 6.13
CA VAL A 63 -9.03 -2.90 5.00
C VAL A 63 -8.54 -1.46 5.17
N LEU A 64 -7.94 -0.91 4.12
CA LEU A 64 -7.53 0.48 3.99
C LEU A 64 -8.44 1.16 2.97
N THR A 65 -9.11 2.24 3.36
CA THR A 65 -9.83 3.12 2.45
C THR A 65 -9.36 4.56 2.60
N CYS A 66 -9.01 5.18 1.47
CA CYS A 66 -8.39 6.49 1.47
C CYS A 66 -8.53 7.27 0.16
N ASN A 67 -8.33 8.59 0.18
CA ASN A 67 -8.12 9.30 -1.08
C ASN A 67 -6.69 9.10 -1.56
N GLU A 68 -5.71 9.28 -0.68
CA GLU A 68 -4.30 9.12 -0.97
C GLU A 68 -3.59 8.33 0.14
N ALA A 69 -2.78 7.34 -0.24
CA ALA A 69 -1.90 6.65 0.69
C ALA A 69 -0.46 6.60 0.18
N ILE A 70 0.48 6.88 1.08
CA ILE A 70 1.92 6.70 0.89
C ILE A 70 2.37 5.69 1.94
N ILE A 71 2.86 4.54 1.49
CA ILE A 71 3.26 3.45 2.35
C ILE A 71 4.68 3.06 2.02
N ILE A 72 5.57 3.18 3.00
CA ILE A 72 6.98 2.88 2.87
C ILE A 72 7.34 1.88 3.96
N THR A 73 7.88 0.74 3.58
CA THR A 73 8.31 -0.27 4.55
C THR A 73 9.82 -0.24 4.76
N TYR A 74 10.23 -0.37 6.02
CA TYR A 74 11.65 -0.25 6.37
C TYR A 74 12.23 -1.47 7.12
N SER A 75 11.49 -2.08 8.05
CA SER A 75 12.06 -3.15 8.90
C SER A 75 11.28 -4.46 8.90
N LYS A 76 9.98 -4.39 8.59
CA LYS A 76 9.06 -5.53 8.58
C LYS A 76 8.13 -5.39 7.37
N PRO A 77 7.65 -6.53 6.81
CA PRO A 77 6.65 -6.46 5.76
C PRO A 77 5.38 -5.79 6.28
N LEU A 78 4.62 -5.23 5.36
CA LEU A 78 3.25 -4.77 5.61
C LEU A 78 2.30 -5.67 4.83
N ILE A 79 1.31 -6.22 5.50
CA ILE A 79 0.27 -7.04 4.88
C ILE A 79 -1.04 -6.26 4.91
N ILE A 80 -1.68 -6.08 3.76
CA ILE A 80 -2.95 -5.38 3.65
C ILE A 80 -3.98 -6.29 2.99
N GLY A 81 -5.10 -6.56 3.65
CA GLY A 81 -6.17 -7.38 3.07
C GLY A 81 -6.87 -6.70 1.89
N GLY A 82 -7.25 -5.43 2.06
CA GLY A 82 -7.90 -4.65 1.01
C GLY A 82 -7.39 -3.21 0.95
N ILE A 83 -7.10 -2.69 -0.24
CA ILE A 83 -6.87 -1.26 -0.48
C ILE A 83 -7.94 -0.74 -1.44
N TYR A 84 -8.65 0.31 -1.01
CA TYR A 84 -9.68 1.01 -1.78
C TYR A 84 -9.39 2.51 -1.75
N CYS A 85 -8.58 2.99 -2.70
CA CYS A 85 -8.13 4.38 -2.70
C CYS A 85 -8.14 5.06 -4.07
N SER A 86 -8.18 6.39 -4.11
CA SER A 86 -8.02 7.10 -5.39
C SER A 86 -6.59 7.00 -5.91
N LYS A 87 -5.59 7.23 -5.05
CA LYS A 87 -4.17 7.12 -5.37
C LYS A 87 -3.40 6.40 -4.28
N VAL A 88 -2.46 5.54 -4.66
CA VAL A 88 -1.57 4.90 -3.68
C VAL A 88 -0.13 4.78 -4.19
N TYR A 89 0.82 5.08 -3.31
CA TYR A 89 2.24 4.80 -3.49
C TYR A 89 2.66 3.73 -2.49
N LEU A 90 3.12 2.58 -3.00
CA LEU A 90 3.58 1.44 -2.21
C LEU A 90 5.06 1.22 -2.46
N ASP A 91 5.87 1.34 -1.41
CA ASP A 91 7.31 1.15 -1.46
C ASP A 91 7.76 0.11 -0.44
N GLY A 92 7.97 -1.10 -0.94
CA GLY A 92 8.58 -2.19 -0.22
C GLY A 92 10.09 -2.04 -0.02
N SER A 93 10.62 -0.87 0.34
CA SER A 93 12.06 -0.56 0.21
C SER A 93 13.00 -1.64 0.76
N VAL A 94 12.71 -2.18 1.95
CA VAL A 94 13.50 -3.25 2.58
C VAL A 94 12.75 -4.59 2.62
N LYS A 95 11.44 -4.55 2.87
CA LYS A 95 10.56 -5.73 2.93
C LYS A 95 9.36 -5.52 2.02
N PRO A 96 8.76 -6.56 1.46
CA PRO A 96 7.67 -6.36 0.54
C PRO A 96 6.43 -5.78 1.24
N VAL A 97 5.66 -4.99 0.49
CA VAL A 97 4.25 -4.77 0.78
C VAL A 97 3.47 -5.91 0.13
N VAL A 98 2.60 -6.58 0.89
CA VAL A 98 1.77 -7.67 0.39
C VAL A 98 0.32 -7.22 0.48
N VAL A 99 -0.36 -7.20 -0.66
CA VAL A 99 -1.75 -6.76 -0.76
C VAL A 99 -2.58 -7.91 -1.32
N ASP A 100 -3.65 -8.28 -0.63
CA ASP A 100 -4.56 -9.31 -1.14
C ASP A 100 -5.45 -8.71 -2.25
N THR A 101 -6.31 -7.74 -1.95
CA THR A 101 -7.11 -7.03 -2.96
C THR A 101 -6.74 -5.55 -3.06
N CYS A 102 -6.36 -5.07 -4.24
CA CYS A 102 -6.09 -3.65 -4.49
C CYS A 102 -7.02 -3.11 -5.58
N ARG A 103 -7.90 -2.17 -5.22
CA ARG A 103 -8.78 -1.46 -6.17
C ARG A 103 -8.56 0.03 -6.04
N VAL A 104 -7.86 0.61 -7.00
CA VAL A 104 -7.41 2.00 -6.93
C VAL A 104 -7.60 2.77 -8.23
N GLY A 105 -7.59 4.10 -8.17
CA GLY A 105 -7.59 4.91 -9.39
C GLY A 105 -6.22 4.88 -10.07
N GLU A 106 -5.18 5.20 -9.29
CA GLU A 106 -3.79 5.23 -9.72
C GLU A 106 -2.91 4.56 -8.67
N ILE A 107 -1.90 3.80 -9.12
CA ILE A 107 -0.91 3.20 -8.23
C ILE A 107 0.49 3.29 -8.80
N CYS A 108 1.44 3.53 -7.90
CA CYS A 108 2.86 3.38 -8.14
C CYS A 108 3.41 2.40 -7.10
N ALA A 109 4.03 1.31 -7.56
CA ALA A 109 4.41 0.19 -6.71
C ALA A 109 5.88 -0.18 -6.90
N ARG A 110 6.56 -0.46 -5.79
CA ARG A 110 7.92 -1.00 -5.73
C ARG A 110 7.95 -2.12 -4.70
N ASN A 111 8.60 -3.23 -5.00
CA ASN A 111 8.72 -4.42 -4.16
C ASN A 111 7.38 -4.79 -3.50
N THR A 112 6.35 -4.94 -4.32
CA THR A 112 4.97 -5.15 -3.86
C THR A 112 4.38 -6.38 -4.54
N LEU A 113 3.75 -7.24 -3.75
CA LEU A 113 3.05 -8.42 -4.21
C LEU A 113 1.55 -8.21 -4.09
N PHE A 114 0.83 -8.47 -5.18
CA PHE A 114 -0.62 -8.37 -5.25
C PHE A 114 -1.22 -9.74 -5.55
N ASN A 115 -2.24 -10.15 -4.80
CA ASN A 115 -3.08 -11.26 -5.23
C ASN A 115 -4.06 -10.77 -6.31
N GLU A 116 -4.72 -9.64 -6.10
CA GLU A 116 -5.55 -8.98 -7.11
C GLU A 116 -5.25 -7.49 -7.19
N LEU A 117 -5.04 -6.98 -8.41
CA LEU A 117 -4.83 -5.56 -8.68
C LEU A 117 -5.76 -5.08 -9.80
N TYR A 118 -6.62 -4.14 -9.45
CA TYR A 118 -7.46 -3.38 -10.36
C TYR A 118 -7.17 -1.90 -10.23
N SER A 119 -6.68 -1.27 -11.29
CA SER A 119 -6.38 0.15 -11.27
C SER A 119 -6.42 0.77 -12.65
N ARG A 120 -6.96 1.98 -12.81
CA ARG A 120 -7.01 2.66 -14.12
C ARG A 120 -5.60 2.97 -14.65
N ARG A 121 -4.66 3.31 -13.76
CA ARG A 121 -3.25 3.53 -14.11
C ARG A 121 -2.33 2.86 -13.12
N VAL A 122 -1.28 2.21 -13.63
CA VAL A 122 -0.32 1.46 -12.82
C VAL A 122 1.10 1.79 -13.26
N ILE A 123 1.98 2.07 -12.31
CA ILE A 123 3.42 2.21 -12.54
C ILE A 123 4.12 1.17 -11.68
N PHE A 124 4.78 0.21 -12.33
CA PHE A 124 5.60 -0.79 -11.68
C PHE A 124 7.07 -0.37 -11.73
N ASN A 125 7.66 -0.11 -10.55
CA ASN A 125 9.04 0.38 -10.45
C ASN A 125 10.09 -0.72 -10.36
N GLU A 126 9.91 -1.68 -9.46
CA GLU A 126 10.91 -2.74 -9.20
C GLU A 126 10.25 -3.90 -8.46
N LYS A 127 10.60 -5.16 -8.76
CA LYS A 127 10.26 -6.35 -7.95
C LYS A 127 8.77 -6.46 -7.62
N CYS A 128 7.91 -6.15 -8.58
CA CYS A 128 6.47 -6.29 -8.41
C CYS A 128 5.98 -7.65 -8.94
N GLY A 129 4.97 -8.21 -8.27
CA GLY A 129 4.33 -9.45 -8.68
C GLY A 129 2.82 -9.32 -8.54
N VAL A 130 2.08 -9.77 -9.53
CA VAL A 130 0.61 -9.69 -9.53
C VAL A 130 0.03 -11.03 -9.94
N LYS A 131 -0.81 -11.65 -9.11
CA LYS A 131 -1.48 -12.88 -9.51
C LYS A 131 -2.61 -12.59 -10.50
N ARG A 132 -3.56 -11.74 -10.16
CA ARG A 132 -4.64 -11.31 -11.06
C ARG A 132 -4.57 -9.83 -11.33
N PHE A 133 -4.37 -9.45 -12.59
CA PHE A 133 -4.31 -8.08 -13.04
C PHE A 133 -5.50 -7.74 -13.94
N GLY A 134 -6.20 -6.63 -13.68
CA GLY A 134 -7.29 -6.22 -14.57
C GLY A 134 -7.80 -4.79 -14.40
N GLY A 135 -8.75 -4.41 -15.25
CA GLY A 135 -9.41 -3.10 -15.20
C GLY A 135 -8.46 -1.90 -15.38
N CYS A 136 -7.33 -2.10 -16.06
CA CYS A 136 -6.29 -1.11 -16.24
C CYS A 136 -6.33 -0.50 -17.62
N ARG A 137 -6.22 0.84 -17.71
CA ARG A 137 -6.10 1.55 -18.99
C ARG A 137 -4.66 1.78 -19.38
N THR A 138 -3.83 2.23 -18.43
CA THR A 138 -2.41 2.50 -18.69
C THR A 138 -1.51 1.77 -17.70
N VAL A 139 -0.57 0.99 -18.21
CA VAL A 139 0.47 0.34 -17.42
C VAL A 139 1.86 0.80 -17.86
N VAL A 140 2.69 1.16 -16.88
CA VAL A 140 4.07 1.59 -17.09
C VAL A 140 5.00 0.62 -16.37
N PHE A 141 5.99 0.11 -17.09
CA PHE A 141 7.02 -0.77 -16.58
C PHE A 141 8.36 -0.05 -16.55
N ASN A 142 8.91 0.16 -15.36
CA ASN A 142 10.27 0.68 -15.17
C ASN A 142 11.29 -0.43 -14.84
N ASP A 143 10.82 -1.66 -14.56
CA ASP A 143 11.65 -2.85 -14.29
C ASP A 143 11.19 -4.03 -15.16
N PRO A 144 12.08 -4.74 -15.86
CA PRO A 144 11.74 -5.90 -16.66
C PRO A 144 11.32 -7.13 -15.84
N HIS A 145 11.56 -7.16 -14.53
CA HIS A 145 11.29 -8.33 -13.68
C HIS A 145 9.89 -8.34 -13.04
N VAL A 146 8.99 -7.47 -13.50
CA VAL A 146 7.59 -7.50 -13.06
C VAL A 146 6.92 -8.75 -13.64
N TRP A 147 6.28 -9.55 -12.79
CA TRP A 147 5.67 -10.81 -13.21
C TRP A 147 4.16 -10.83 -12.95
N PHE A 148 3.45 -11.57 -13.80
CA PHE A 148 2.00 -11.76 -13.76
C PHE A 148 1.66 -13.25 -13.86
N GLU A 149 0.65 -13.71 -13.11
CA GLU A 149 0.10 -15.07 -13.26
C GLU A 149 -1.08 -15.06 -14.24
N GLU A 150 -2.01 -14.13 -14.05
CA GLU A 150 -3.19 -13.90 -14.88
C GLU A 150 -3.27 -12.41 -15.26
N TRP A 151 -3.47 -12.16 -16.55
CA TRP A 151 -3.63 -10.83 -17.11
C TRP A 151 -4.96 -10.77 -17.87
N SER A 152 -5.90 -9.95 -17.41
CA SER A 152 -7.15 -9.73 -18.14
C SER A 152 -6.97 -8.69 -19.23
N ASP A 153 -7.60 -8.94 -20.38
CA ASP A 153 -7.67 -7.97 -21.49
C ASP A 153 -8.30 -6.64 -21.07
N GLY A 154 -8.02 -5.57 -21.83
CA GLY A 154 -8.59 -4.23 -21.62
C GLY A 154 -7.59 -3.13 -21.24
N VAL A 155 -6.29 -3.39 -21.44
CA VAL A 155 -5.24 -2.36 -21.33
C VAL A 155 -5.14 -1.58 -22.62
N ASP A 156 -5.39 -0.27 -22.53
CA ASP A 156 -5.36 0.66 -23.67
C ASP A 156 -3.92 1.02 -24.05
N GLU A 157 -3.02 1.14 -23.06
CA GLU A 157 -1.66 1.65 -23.25
C GLU A 157 -0.64 0.91 -22.35
N ILE A 158 0.44 0.43 -22.97
CA ILE A 158 1.57 -0.22 -22.30
C ILE A 158 2.85 0.57 -22.60
N ILE A 159 3.55 1.03 -21.56
CA ILE A 159 4.78 1.82 -21.68
C ILE A 159 5.94 1.08 -20.99
N TYR A 160 7.06 0.93 -21.69
CA TYR A 160 8.30 0.38 -21.14
C TYR A 160 9.37 1.48 -21.08
N ASN A 161 9.87 1.78 -19.87
CA ASN A 161 10.89 2.82 -19.65
C ASN A 161 12.30 2.25 -19.47
N TYR A 162 12.55 1.05 -19.98
CA TYR A 162 13.86 0.41 -19.98
C TYR A 162 14.24 -0.07 -21.39
N ASN A 163 15.53 -0.08 -21.69
CA ASN A 163 16.05 -0.67 -22.90
C ASN A 163 16.32 -2.16 -22.67
N VAL A 164 15.68 -3.03 -23.45
CA VAL A 164 16.06 -4.44 -23.56
C VAL A 164 17.11 -4.54 -24.66
N SER A 165 18.38 -4.44 -24.30
CA SER A 165 19.48 -4.71 -25.24
C SER A 165 19.61 -6.23 -25.38
N CYS A 166 19.21 -6.78 -26.52
CA CYS A 166 19.44 -8.19 -26.89
C CYS A 166 20.90 -8.44 -27.25
#